data_AF-A0A2N5RTZ4-F1
#
_entry.id   AF-A0A2N5RTZ4-F1
#
_cell.length_a   1.000
_cell.length_b   1.000
_cell.length_c   1.000
_cell.angle_alpha   90.00
_cell.angle_beta   90.00
_cell.angle_gamma   90.00
#
_symmetry.space_group_name_H-M   'P 1'
#
loop_
_entity.id
_entity.type
_entity.pdbx_description
1 polymer ?
#
loop_
_entity_poly.entity_id
_entity_poly.type
_entity_poly.pdbx_seq_one_letter_code
_entity_poly.pdbx_strand_id
1 'polypeptide(L)'
;MSEPADNPNATPDESTHSVPKAIHLIHREFQNLANKSEDYAPWNPSCPSVPVDTNHEMWNGTLNRLQFKIIPPLRQQINSLPKLLNPAELREDTNGSKLQPIAELQSDLDQSLDQVFSIAGGIKNIPVSSPAQADDNDSKEFKNTGVTD
;
A
#
# COMPACT_ATOMS: atom_id res chain seq x y z
N MET A 1 0.78 -0.12 74.57
CA MET A 1 1.74 0.60 73.72
C MET A 1 2.41 -0.45 72.84
N SER A 2 1.87 -0.65 71.64
CA SER A 2 2.49 -1.50 70.61
C SER A 2 2.27 -0.80 69.28
N GLU A 3 3.39 -0.34 68.73
CA GLU A 3 3.54 0.34 67.45
C GLU A 3 3.60 -0.71 66.33
N PRO A 4 2.81 -0.61 65.25
CA PRO A 4 3.03 -1.43 64.08
C PRO A 4 4.01 -0.73 63.15
N ALA A 5 5.11 -1.41 62.85
CA ALA A 5 6.12 -0.97 61.91
C ALA A 5 5.52 -0.86 60.49
N ASP A 6 5.56 0.36 59.95
CA ASP A 6 5.34 0.63 58.54
C ASP A 6 6.44 -0.06 57.72
N ASN A 7 6.02 -0.92 56.81
CA ASN A 7 6.90 -1.63 55.89
C ASN A 7 6.77 -0.99 54.51
N PRO A 8 7.76 -0.23 54.01
CA PRO A 8 7.68 0.41 52.72
C PRO A 8 8.23 -0.56 51.67
N ASN A 9 7.36 -1.44 51.18
CA ASN A 9 7.64 -2.13 49.92
C ASN A 9 6.49 -1.88 48.94
N ALA A 10 6.36 -0.61 48.55
CA ALA A 10 5.66 -0.24 47.34
C ALA A 10 6.60 -0.56 46.17
N THR A 11 6.40 -1.74 45.58
CA THR A 11 6.96 -2.10 44.28
C THR A 11 6.56 -1.02 43.27
N PRO A 12 7.49 -0.42 42.50
CA PRO A 12 7.13 0.59 41.51
C PRO A 12 6.25 -0.03 40.42
N ASP A 13 5.12 0.62 40.16
CA ASP A 13 4.21 0.36 39.04
C ASP A 13 4.96 0.35 37.69
N GLU A 14 5.41 -0.83 37.26
CA GLU A 14 6.02 -1.05 35.94
C GLU A 14 4.97 -1.12 34.82
N SER A 15 3.68 -1.07 35.17
CA SER A 15 2.55 -1.19 34.23
C SER A 15 2.16 0.15 33.57
N THR A 16 2.38 1.27 34.24
CA THR A 16 1.80 2.57 33.86
C THR A 16 2.45 3.22 32.63
N HIS A 17 3.61 2.72 32.19
CA HIS A 17 4.35 3.27 31.06
C HIS A 17 4.15 2.55 29.72
N SER A 18 3.38 1.45 29.68
CA SER A 18 3.18 0.66 28.44
C SER A 18 2.20 1.31 27.47
N VAL A 19 1.05 1.77 27.98
CA VAL A 19 -0.02 2.39 27.18
C VAL A 19 0.42 3.68 26.47
N PRO A 20 1.10 4.65 27.13
CA PRO A 20 1.59 5.85 26.45
C PRO A 20 2.57 5.55 25.31
N LYS A 21 3.45 4.56 25.49
CA LYS A 21 4.41 4.14 24.45
C LYS A 21 3.69 3.53 23.25
N ALA A 22 2.69 2.69 23.47
CA ALA A 22 1.88 2.08 22.42
C ALA A 22 1.10 3.15 21.62
N ILE A 23 0.55 4.16 22.30
CA ILE A 23 -0.11 5.30 21.63
C ILE A 23 0.86 6.06 20.72
N HIS A 24 2.08 6.34 21.20
CA HIS A 24 3.09 7.00 20.37
C HIS A 24 3.46 6.18 19.13
N LEU A 25 3.56 4.86 19.27
CA LEU A 25 3.83 3.97 18.14
C LEU A 25 2.69 4.00 17.12
N ILE A 26 1.45 3.86 17.57
CA ILE A 26 0.26 3.95 16.71
C ILE A 26 0.24 5.28 15.96
N HIS A 27 0.51 6.39 16.64
CA HIS A 27 0.57 7.69 15.97
C HIS A 27 1.64 7.72 14.87
N ARG A 28 2.83 7.19 15.16
CA ARG A 28 3.93 7.09 14.19
C ARG A 28 3.56 6.24 12.98
N GLU A 29 2.88 5.11 13.19
CA GLU A 29 2.50 4.24 12.07
C GLU A 29 1.45 4.89 11.15
N PHE A 30 0.52 5.68 11.68
CA PHE A 30 -0.37 6.48 10.83
C PHE A 30 0.38 7.55 10.03
N GLN A 31 1.42 8.15 10.61
CA GLN A 31 2.29 9.08 9.88
C GLN A 31 3.06 8.35 8.76
N ASN A 32 3.59 7.15 9.03
CA ASN A 32 4.26 6.34 8.01
C ASN A 32 3.30 6.01 6.85
N LEU A 33 2.07 5.59 7.16
CA LEU A 33 1.02 5.32 6.16
C LEU A 33 0.70 6.56 5.31
N ALA A 34 0.57 7.73 5.95
CA ALA A 34 0.34 8.99 5.25
C ALA A 34 1.48 9.32 4.29
N ASN A 35 2.73 9.30 4.76
CA ASN A 35 3.92 9.56 3.95
C ASN A 35 4.02 8.58 2.76
N LYS A 36 3.81 7.29 3.00
CA LYS A 36 3.80 6.23 1.97
C LYS A 36 2.80 6.53 0.85
N SER A 37 1.64 7.07 1.21
CA SER A 37 0.61 7.45 0.25
C SER A 37 0.95 8.72 -0.54
N GLU A 38 1.62 9.69 0.09
CA GLU A 38 2.07 10.93 -0.57
C GLU A 38 3.18 10.65 -1.58
N ASP A 39 4.16 9.80 -1.22
CA ASP A 39 5.23 9.38 -2.13
C ASP A 39 4.69 8.67 -3.37
N TYR A 40 3.54 8.01 -3.21
CA TYR A 40 2.89 7.33 -4.29
C TYR A 40 1.99 8.23 -5.15
N ALA A 41 1.71 9.48 -4.76
CA ALA A 41 0.87 10.41 -5.50
C ALA A 41 1.40 10.60 -6.94
N PRO A 42 0.82 9.93 -7.95
CA PRO A 42 1.46 9.82 -9.26
C PRO A 42 0.59 10.48 -10.30
N TRP A 43 0.06 11.68 -10.02
CA TRP A 43 -0.50 12.51 -11.08
C TRP A 43 0.54 13.52 -11.54
N ASN A 44 1.70 13.02 -11.95
CA ASN A 44 2.54 13.75 -12.87
C ASN A 44 2.21 13.23 -14.28
N PRO A 45 1.37 13.93 -15.07
CA PRO A 45 0.86 13.46 -16.35
C PRO A 45 1.93 13.27 -17.44
N SER A 46 3.21 13.50 -17.11
CA SER A 46 4.34 13.39 -18.03
C SER A 46 4.91 11.97 -18.20
N CYS A 47 4.45 10.97 -17.45
CA CYS A 47 4.88 9.59 -17.66
C CYS A 47 4.06 8.93 -18.78
N PRO A 48 4.68 8.45 -19.88
CA PRO A 48 3.96 7.75 -20.94
C PRO A 48 3.35 6.46 -20.37
N SER A 49 2.02 6.37 -20.42
CA SER A 49 1.29 5.15 -20.08
C SER A 49 1.59 4.07 -21.11
N VAL A 50 2.05 2.90 -20.65
CA VAL A 50 2.31 1.76 -21.53
C VAL A 50 0.95 1.17 -21.97
N PRO A 51 0.79 0.77 -23.24
CA PRO A 51 -0.42 0.10 -23.69
C PRO A 51 -0.65 -1.20 -22.90
N VAL A 52 -1.86 -1.40 -22.40
CA VAL A 52 -2.32 -2.63 -21.71
C VAL A 52 -2.20 -3.88 -22.60
N ASP A 53 -2.00 -3.70 -23.91
CA ASP A 53 -2.12 -4.74 -24.94
C ASP A 53 -0.90 -5.69 -25.03
N THR A 54 0.20 -5.43 -24.30
CA THR A 54 1.43 -6.24 -24.44
C THR A 54 1.39 -7.57 -23.67
N ASN A 55 0.50 -7.73 -22.68
CA ASN A 55 0.34 -8.98 -21.91
C ASN A 55 -1.03 -9.11 -21.24
N HIS A 56 -2.06 -9.40 -22.05
CA HIS A 56 -3.47 -9.42 -21.63
C HIS A 56 -3.77 -10.39 -20.48
N GLU A 57 -3.16 -11.58 -20.45
CA GLU A 57 -3.38 -12.56 -19.38
C GLU A 57 -2.87 -12.07 -18.02
N MET A 58 -1.67 -11.49 -18.00
CA MET A 58 -1.08 -10.90 -16.79
C MET A 58 -1.92 -9.73 -16.28
N TRP A 59 -2.39 -8.86 -17.18
CA TRP A 59 -3.26 -7.74 -16.83
C TRP A 59 -4.61 -8.20 -16.29
N ASN A 60 -5.23 -9.21 -16.90
CA ASN A 60 -6.47 -9.77 -16.41
C ASN A 60 -6.29 -10.42 -15.03
N GLY A 61 -5.19 -11.15 -14.80
CA GLY A 61 -4.86 -11.69 -13.47
C GLY A 61 -4.67 -10.58 -12.42
N THR A 62 -3.99 -9.51 -12.80
CA THR A 62 -3.76 -8.33 -11.94
C THR A 62 -5.07 -7.61 -11.60
N LEU A 63 -5.93 -7.39 -12.60
CA LEU A 63 -7.24 -6.76 -12.43
C LEU A 63 -8.15 -7.60 -11.52
N ASN A 64 -8.20 -8.92 -11.74
CA ASN A 64 -8.95 -9.84 -10.88
C ASN A 64 -8.45 -9.78 -9.43
N ARG A 65 -7.12 -9.78 -9.24
CA ARG A 65 -6.55 -9.63 -7.89
C ARG A 65 -6.93 -8.30 -7.26
N LEU A 66 -6.87 -7.20 -8.00
CA LEU A 66 -7.25 -5.88 -7.52
C LEU A 66 -8.73 -5.85 -7.11
N GLN A 67 -9.62 -6.29 -8.00
CA GLN A 67 -11.08 -6.26 -7.82
C GLN A 67 -11.57 -7.16 -6.70
N PHE A 68 -11.03 -8.39 -6.59
CA PHE A 68 -11.60 -9.40 -5.70
C PHE A 68 -10.79 -9.62 -4.42
N LYS A 69 -9.50 -9.27 -4.40
CA LYS A 69 -8.62 -9.57 -3.25
C LYS A 69 -8.08 -8.33 -2.54
N ILE A 70 -7.95 -7.19 -3.21
CA ILE A 70 -7.31 -5.99 -2.62
C ILE A 70 -8.34 -4.90 -2.28
N ILE A 71 -9.18 -4.51 -3.25
CA ILE A 71 -10.15 -3.42 -3.04
C ILE A 71 -11.19 -3.76 -1.95
N PRO A 72 -11.79 -4.97 -1.90
CA PRO A 72 -12.79 -5.29 -0.90
C PRO A 72 -12.29 -5.17 0.55
N PRO A 73 -11.16 -5.78 0.96
CA PRO A 73 -10.65 -5.60 2.32
C PRO A 73 -10.20 -4.17 2.58
N LEU A 74 -9.54 -3.50 1.63
CA LEU A 74 -9.13 -2.10 1.79
C LEU A 74 -10.34 -1.19 2.08
N ARG A 75 -11.46 -1.40 1.38
CA ARG A 75 -12.70 -0.67 1.64
C ARG A 75 -13.22 -0.93 3.06
N GLN A 76 -13.17 -2.17 3.53
CA GLN A 76 -13.60 -2.52 4.89
C GLN A 76 -12.70 -1.89 5.96
N GLN A 77 -11.38 -1.89 5.74
CA GLN A 77 -10.39 -1.26 6.61
C GLN A 77 -10.65 0.25 6.72
N ILE A 78 -10.82 0.95 5.59
CA ILE A 78 -11.14 2.39 5.54
C ILE A 78 -12.44 2.69 6.28
N ASN A 79 -13.48 1.87 6.07
CA ASN A 79 -14.78 2.06 6.74
C ASN A 79 -14.74 1.76 8.25
N SER A 80 -13.72 1.03 8.72
CA SER A 80 -13.55 0.71 10.14
C SER A 80 -12.82 1.82 10.90
N LEU A 81 -12.00 2.62 10.22
CA LEU A 81 -11.21 3.72 10.82
C LEU A 81 -12.06 4.67 11.68
N PRO A 82 -13.21 5.22 11.21
CA PRO A 82 -13.96 6.20 12.01
C PRO A 82 -14.55 5.60 13.29
N LYS A 83 -14.87 4.31 13.28
CA LYS A 83 -15.42 3.61 14.44
C LYS A 83 -14.33 3.38 15.47
N LEU A 84 -13.19 2.89 15.01
CA LEU A 84 -12.08 2.49 15.87
C LEU A 84 -11.31 3.70 16.44
N LEU A 85 -11.27 4.79 15.68
CA LEU A 85 -10.61 6.05 16.05
C LEU A 85 -11.58 7.09 16.62
N ASN A 86 -12.75 6.67 17.11
CA ASN A 86 -13.71 7.58 17.73
C ASN A 86 -13.09 8.24 18.98
N PRO A 87 -12.92 9.58 19.01
CA PRO A 87 -12.19 10.26 20.09
C PRO A 87 -12.81 10.09 21.48
N ALA A 88 -14.14 10.09 21.58
CA ALA A 88 -14.81 9.91 22.87
C ALA A 88 -14.54 8.51 23.42
N GLU A 89 -14.63 7.53 22.54
CA GLU A 89 -14.42 6.12 22.82
C GLU A 89 -12.96 5.75 23.14
N LEU A 90 -11.99 6.50 22.63
CA LEU A 90 -10.56 6.35 22.95
C LEU A 90 -10.20 7.06 24.26
N ARG A 91 -10.84 8.20 24.55
CA ARG A 91 -10.62 8.92 25.80
C ARG A 91 -11.01 8.09 27.03
N GLU A 92 -12.05 7.28 26.91
CA GLU A 92 -12.51 6.38 27.96
C GLU A 92 -11.72 5.04 28.02
N ASP A 93 -10.86 4.75 27.02
CA ASP A 93 -10.06 3.51 26.92
C ASP A 93 -8.81 3.54 27.82
N THR A 94 -9.03 3.71 29.12
CA THR A 94 -7.95 3.83 30.13
C THR A 94 -7.05 2.60 30.25
N ASN A 95 -7.53 1.42 29.84
CA ASN A 95 -6.78 0.17 29.85
C ASN A 95 -6.07 -0.12 28.51
N GLY A 96 -6.24 0.74 27.50
CA GLY A 96 -5.62 0.57 26.19
C GLY A 96 -6.13 -0.63 25.38
N SER A 97 -7.34 -1.13 25.68
CA SER A 97 -7.92 -2.31 25.01
C SER A 97 -8.14 -2.09 23.51
N LYS A 98 -8.27 -0.83 23.06
CA LYS A 98 -8.45 -0.48 21.65
C LYS A 98 -7.14 -0.36 20.89
N LEU A 99 -5.99 -0.31 21.57
CA LEU A 99 -4.70 -0.13 20.93
C LEU A 99 -4.33 -1.32 20.04
N GLN A 100 -4.62 -2.55 20.47
CA GLN A 100 -4.33 -3.74 19.66
C GLN A 100 -5.17 -3.76 18.37
N PRO A 101 -6.51 -3.61 18.40
CA PRO A 101 -7.31 -3.50 17.18
C PRO A 101 -6.84 -2.39 16.24
N ILE A 102 -6.38 -1.25 16.79
CA ILE A 102 -5.86 -0.14 15.97
C ILE A 102 -4.56 -0.55 15.29
N ALA A 103 -3.63 -1.17 16.02
CA ALA A 103 -2.38 -1.65 15.46
C ALA A 103 -2.60 -2.72 14.37
N GLU A 104 -3.55 -3.63 14.59
CA GLU A 104 -3.96 -4.62 13.58
C GLU A 104 -4.47 -3.92 12.31
N LEU A 105 -5.39 -2.96 12.46
CA LEU A 105 -5.93 -2.18 11.34
C LEU A 105 -4.84 -1.41 10.59
N GLN A 106 -3.82 -0.90 11.29
CA GLN A 106 -2.68 -0.20 10.67
C GLN A 106 -1.83 -1.15 9.84
N SER A 107 -1.48 -2.32 10.37
CA SER A 107 -0.73 -3.35 9.63
C SER A 107 -1.49 -3.79 8.38
N ASP A 108 -2.80 -3.98 8.53
CA ASP A 108 -3.73 -4.35 7.47
C ASP A 108 -3.78 -3.32 6.33
N LEU A 109 -3.84 -2.04 6.69
CA LEU A 109 -3.79 -0.93 5.75
C LEU A 109 -2.42 -0.85 5.06
N ASP A 110 -1.33 -1.02 5.79
CA ASP A 110 0.02 -0.97 5.25
C ASP A 110 0.23 -2.02 4.16
N GLN A 111 -0.19 -3.26 4.45
CA GLN A 111 -0.15 -4.38 3.51
C GLN A 111 -1.06 -4.14 2.29
N SER A 112 -2.26 -3.59 2.47
CA SER A 112 -3.15 -3.25 1.35
C SER A 112 -2.50 -2.20 0.44
N LEU A 113 -1.90 -1.15 1.02
CA LEU A 113 -1.20 -0.12 0.26
C LEU A 113 0.00 -0.67 -0.50
N ASP A 114 0.82 -1.55 0.11
CA ASP A 114 1.92 -2.20 -0.60
C ASP A 114 1.47 -2.98 -1.82
N GLN A 115 0.35 -3.69 -1.71
CA GLN A 115 -0.19 -4.44 -2.84
C GLN A 115 -0.67 -3.51 -3.96
N VAL A 116 -1.35 -2.41 -3.62
CA VAL A 116 -1.78 -1.39 -4.60
C VAL A 116 -0.56 -0.75 -5.28
N PHE A 117 0.44 -0.36 -4.49
CA PHE A 117 1.65 0.32 -4.96
C PHE A 117 2.56 -0.59 -5.77
N SER A 118 2.62 -1.88 -5.43
CA SER A 118 3.31 -2.88 -6.25
C SER A 118 2.67 -3.00 -7.63
N ILE A 119 1.33 -3.08 -7.70
CA ILE A 119 0.60 -3.15 -8.98
C ILE A 119 0.81 -1.88 -9.81
N ALA A 120 0.66 -0.72 -9.19
CA ALA A 120 0.82 0.55 -9.90
C ALA A 120 2.28 0.80 -10.34
N GLY A 121 3.26 0.21 -9.66
CA GLY A 121 4.67 0.28 -10.04
C GLY A 121 4.97 -0.59 -11.26
N GLY A 122 4.26 -1.71 -11.39
CA GLY A 122 4.29 -2.56 -12.59
C GLY A 122 3.74 -1.84 -13.83
N ILE A 123 2.70 -1.00 -13.68
CA ILE A 123 2.16 -0.18 -14.78
C ILE A 123 3.21 0.82 -15.31
N LYS A 124 3.99 1.44 -14.42
CA LYS A 124 4.98 2.48 -14.77
C LYS A 124 6.21 1.96 -15.51
N ASN A 125 6.56 0.68 -15.34
CA ASN A 125 7.89 0.16 -15.68
C ASN A 125 7.96 -0.78 -16.89
N ILE A 126 6.90 -0.96 -17.68
CA ILE A 126 7.00 -1.79 -18.89
C ILE A 126 7.67 -0.95 -19.99
N PRO A 127 8.97 -1.15 -20.30
CA PRO A 127 9.61 -0.40 -21.35
C PRO A 127 9.01 -0.83 -22.68
N VAL A 128 8.67 0.12 -23.54
CA VAL A 128 8.38 -0.17 -24.94
C VAL A 128 9.64 -0.81 -25.51
N SER A 129 9.62 -2.13 -25.70
CA SER A 129 10.67 -2.84 -26.44
C SER A 129 10.87 -2.08 -27.75
N SER A 130 12.07 -1.53 -27.96
CA SER A 130 12.41 -0.85 -29.20
C SER A 130 12.03 -1.74 -30.38
N PRO A 131 11.41 -1.21 -31.46
CA PRO A 131 11.23 -2.01 -32.66
C PRO A 131 12.61 -2.47 -33.09
N ALA A 132 12.79 -3.79 -33.15
CA ALA A 132 13.93 -4.37 -33.85
C ALA A 132 13.98 -3.71 -35.22
N GLN A 133 15.10 -3.05 -35.47
CA GLN A 133 15.51 -2.46 -36.74
C GLN A 133 14.92 -3.27 -37.90
N ALA A 134 13.87 -2.72 -38.53
CA ALA A 134 13.38 -3.25 -39.78
C ALA A 134 14.52 -3.06 -40.78
N ASP A 135 15.18 -4.17 -41.10
CA ASP A 135 16.12 -4.29 -42.19
C ASP A 135 15.33 -4.02 -43.48
N ASP A 136 15.34 -2.75 -43.90
CA ASP A 136 14.72 -2.29 -45.14
C ASP A 136 15.63 -2.67 -46.31
N ASN A 137 15.76 -3.98 -46.53
CA ASN A 137 16.61 -4.49 -47.59
C ASN A 137 16.08 -5.81 -48.15
N ASP A 138 14.83 -5.80 -48.62
CA ASP A 138 14.44 -6.78 -49.64
C ASP A 138 13.38 -6.22 -50.60
N SER A 139 13.86 -5.57 -51.65
CA SER A 139 13.05 -5.17 -52.81
C SER A 139 13.95 -5.12 -54.05
N LYS A 140 14.44 -6.29 -54.48
CA LYS A 140 15.23 -6.45 -55.71
C LYS A 140 14.73 -7.62 -56.56
N GLU A 141 13.44 -7.73 -56.88
CA GLU A 141 13.07 -8.47 -58.09
C GLU A 141 11.70 -8.14 -58.67
N PHE A 142 11.65 -7.15 -59.56
CA PHE A 142 10.73 -7.18 -60.70
C PHE A 142 11.53 -6.87 -61.97
N LYS A 143 12.11 -7.92 -62.54
CA LYS A 143 12.66 -7.90 -63.90
C LYS A 143 11.50 -7.88 -64.89
N ASN A 144 11.53 -6.85 -65.74
CA ASN A 144 11.10 -6.77 -67.13
C ASN A 144 10.20 -7.88 -67.69
N THR A 145 9.04 -7.48 -68.21
CA THR A 145 8.70 -7.64 -69.64
C THR A 145 7.78 -6.51 -70.10
N GLY A 146 8.39 -5.37 -70.46
CA GLY A 146 7.74 -4.28 -71.19
C GLY A 146 8.11 -4.34 -72.67
N VAL A 147 7.06 -4.48 -73.48
CA VAL A 147 6.91 -4.44 -74.95
C VAL A 147 7.92 -3.54 -75.70
N THR A 148 8.33 -3.98 -76.88
CA THR A 148 8.77 -3.09 -77.96
C THR A 148 8.08 -3.53 -79.27
N ASP A 149 7.57 -2.54 -80.00
CA ASP A 149 6.94 -2.59 -81.33
C ASP A 149 7.66 -3.47 -82.37
#